data_AF-A0A357B6L0-F1
#
_entry.id   AF-A0A357B6L0-F1
#
_cell.length_a   1.000
_cell.length_b   1.000
_cell.length_c   1.000
_cell.angle_alpha   90.00
_cell.angle_beta   90.00
_cell.angle_gamma   90.00
#
_symmetry.space_group_name_H-M   'P 1'
#
loop_
_entity.id
_entity.type
_entity.pdbx_description
1 polymer ?
#
loop_
_entity_poly.entity_id
_entity_poly.type
_entity_poly.pdbx_seq_one_letter_code
_entity_poly.pdbx_strand_id
1 'polypeptide(L)' 'MEGKSKAVNATSGVPKQYRYARDKPSLLARMRKIEGQARGIQRMIEDDRYCIDIVQQLTALSRA' A
#
# COMPACT_ATOMS: atom_id res chain seq x y z
N MET A 1 23.05 -45.29 9.88
CA MET A 1 23.71 -44.35 8.93
C MET A 1 23.46 -42.95 9.43
N GLU A 2 24.48 -42.41 10.08
CA GLU A 2 24.57 -41.03 10.53
C GLU A 2 24.72 -40.06 9.34
N GLY A 3 24.37 -38.80 9.58
CA GLY A 3 24.74 -37.66 8.73
C GLY A 3 23.64 -37.26 7.75
N LYS A 4 23.32 -35.98 7.55
CA LYS A 4 24.19 -34.81 7.61
C LYS A 4 23.36 -33.53 7.83
N SER A 5 23.81 -32.73 8.77
CA SER A 5 23.82 -31.26 8.79
C SER A 5 22.75 -30.49 8.01
N LYS A 6 21.98 -29.65 8.72
CA LYS A 6 22.24 -28.20 8.67
C LYS A 6 21.58 -27.50 9.86
N ALA A 7 22.38 -26.77 10.62
CA ALA A 7 21.92 -25.80 11.59
C ALA A 7 20.99 -24.78 10.89
N VAL A 8 19.77 -24.64 11.38
CA VAL A 8 18.92 -23.49 11.11
C VAL A 8 18.74 -22.75 12.42
N ASN A 9 19.64 -21.80 12.66
CA ASN A 9 19.37 -20.73 13.59
C ASN A 9 18.33 -19.82 12.91
N ALA A 10 17.08 -19.93 13.33
CA ALA A 10 16.04 -19.00 12.94
C ALA A 10 15.30 -18.65 14.21
N THR A 11 15.63 -17.46 14.73
CA THR A 11 14.85 -16.73 15.71
C THR A 11 13.37 -16.93 15.41
N SER A 12 12.66 -17.46 16.39
CA SER A 12 11.24 -17.82 16.37
C SER A 12 10.37 -16.60 16.04
N GLY A 13 10.23 -16.31 14.75
CA GLY A 13 9.28 -15.36 14.22
C GLY A 13 7.89 -15.97 14.22
N VAL A 14 7.15 -15.81 15.32
CA VAL A 14 5.71 -16.08 15.35
C VAL A 14 5.09 -15.27 14.20
N PRO A 15 4.38 -15.89 13.23
CA PRO A 15 3.73 -15.13 12.18
C PRO A 15 2.65 -14.28 12.86
N LYS A 16 2.93 -12.98 13.06
CA LYS A 16 1.91 -12.02 13.47
C LYS A 16 0.86 -12.03 12.38
N GLN A 17 -0.23 -12.75 12.62
CA GLN A 17 -1.42 -12.74 11.76
C GLN A 17 -2.07 -11.36 11.91
N TYR A 18 -1.48 -10.35 11.27
CA TYR A 18 -2.14 -9.06 11.14
C TYR A 18 -3.47 -9.27 10.43
N ARG A 19 -4.54 -8.59 10.86
CA ARG A 19 -5.87 -8.69 10.22
C ARG A 19 -5.82 -8.43 8.71
N TYR A 20 -4.90 -7.60 8.27
CA TYR A 20 -4.66 -7.34 6.84
C TYR A 20 -4.03 -8.52 6.09
N ALA A 21 -3.56 -9.59 6.73
CA ALA A 21 -2.93 -10.73 6.07
C ALA A 21 -3.94 -11.56 5.25
N ARG A 22 -5.20 -11.64 5.71
CA ARG A 22 -6.30 -12.29 4.96
C ARG A 22 -6.75 -11.46 3.77
N ASP A 23 -6.80 -10.14 3.94
CA ASP A 23 -7.28 -9.20 2.92
C ASP A 23 -6.16 -8.41 2.25
N LYS A 24 -4.91 -8.87 2.37
CA LYS A 24 -3.71 -8.21 1.85
C LYS A 24 -3.85 -7.81 0.38
N PRO A 25 -4.29 -8.69 -0.55
CA PRO A 25 -4.46 -8.30 -1.95
C PRO A 25 -5.52 -7.21 -2.14
N SER A 26 -6.62 -7.25 -1.38
CA SER A 26 -7.68 -6.23 -1.44
C SER A 26 -7.19 -4.86 -0.95
N LEU A 27 -6.46 -4.85 0.17
CA LEU A 27 -5.88 -3.63 0.72
C LEU A 27 -4.81 -3.04 -0.21
N LEU A 28 -3.96 -3.87 -0.79
CA LEU A 28 -2.99 -3.43 -1.81
C LEU A 28 -3.69 -2.88 -3.06
N ALA A 29 -4.80 -3.47 -3.50
CA ALA A 29 -5.59 -2.96 -4.62
C ALA A 29 -6.19 -1.57 -4.32
N ARG A 30 -6.68 -1.34 -3.10
CA ARG A 30 -7.14 -0.01 -2.66
C ARG A 30 -5.99 0.99 -2.64
N MET A 31 -4.83 0.61 -2.12
CA MET A 31 -3.65 1.50 -2.11
C MET A 31 -3.22 1.90 -3.53
N ARG A 32 -3.22 0.97 -4.49
CA ARG A 32 -2.91 1.28 -5.89
C ARG A 32 -3.87 2.31 -6.51
N LYS A 33 -5.15 2.29 -6.13
CA LYS A 33 -6.13 3.28 -6.57
C LYS A 33 -5.84 4.66 -6.00
N ILE A 34 -5.59 4.73 -4.68
CA ILE A 34 -5.23 5.98 -3.98
C ILE A 34 -3.94 6.57 -4.58
N GLU A 35 -2.94 5.74 -4.86
CA GLU A 35 -1.70 6.16 -5.50
C GLU A 35 -1.93 6.72 -6.92
N GLY A 36 -2.82 6.11 -7.70
CA GLY A 36 -3.22 6.62 -9.01
C GLY A 36 -3.91 7.98 -8.93
N GLN A 37 -4.81 8.15 -7.96
CA GLN A 37 -5.48 9.44 -7.73
C GLN A 37 -4.50 10.52 -7.25
N ALA A 38 -3.57 10.19 -6.35
CA ALA A 38 -2.53 11.10 -5.90
C ALA A 38 -1.64 11.59 -7.05
N ARG A 39 -1.24 10.68 -7.96
CA ARG A 39 -0.53 11.04 -9.19
C ARG A 39 -1.36 11.94 -10.11
N GLY A 40 -2.67 11.70 -10.19
CA GLY A 40 -3.58 12.57 -10.95
C GLY A 40 -3.57 13.99 -10.40
N ILE A 41 -3.65 14.15 -9.08
CA ILE A 41 -3.60 15.46 -8.41
C ILE A 41 -2.24 16.14 -8.63
N GLN A 42 -1.13 15.39 -8.61
CA GLN A 42 0.20 15.95 -8.94
C GLN A 42 0.22 16.56 -10.34
N ARG A 43 -0.32 15.85 -11.35
CA ARG A 43 -0.43 16.40 -12.71
C ARG A 43 -1.31 17.64 -12.78
N MET A 44 -2.41 17.68 -12.02
CA MET A 44 -3.24 18.89 -11.97
C MET A 44 -2.48 20.10 -11.45
N ILE A 45 -1.53 19.90 -10.53
CA ILE A 45 -0.65 20.95 -10.01
C ILE A 45 0.39 21.34 -11.07
N GLU A 46 1.01 20.38 -11.74
CA GLU A 46 1.96 20.62 -12.83
C GLU A 46 1.32 21.36 -14.02
N ASP A 47 0.04 21.11 -14.28
CA ASP A 47 -0.76 21.74 -15.33
C ASP A 47 -1.37 23.10 -14.90
N ASP A 48 -0.98 23.64 -13.74
CA ASP A 48 -1.51 24.90 -13.16
C ASP A 48 -3.05 24.96 -13.12
N ARG A 49 -3.71 23.82 -12.85
CA ARG A 49 -5.17 23.77 -12.79
C ARG A 49 -5.71 24.59 -11.61
N TYR A 50 -6.95 25.03 -11.77
CA TYR A 50 -7.61 25.85 -10.78
C TYR A 50 -7.67 25.18 -9.40
N CYS A 51 -7.29 25.93 -8.37
CA CYS A 51 -7.13 25.42 -7.01
C CYS A 51 -8.38 24.72 -6.46
N ILE A 52 -9.58 25.17 -6.86
CA ILE A 52 -10.84 24.57 -6.42
C ILE A 52 -10.96 23.12 -6.93
N ASP A 53 -10.57 22.86 -8.17
CA ASP A 53 -10.60 21.51 -8.75
C ASP A 53 -9.64 20.58 -8.01
N ILE A 54 -8.46 21.09 -7.65
CA ILE A 54 -7.43 20.35 -6.90
C ILE A 54 -7.96 19.98 -5.50
N VAL A 55 -8.58 20.93 -4.79
CA VAL A 55 -9.16 20.70 -3.45
C VAL A 55 -10.33 19.69 -3.49
N GLN A 56 -11.15 19.74 -4.54
CA GLN A 56 -12.21 18.75 -4.75
C GLN A 56 -11.63 17.34 -4.93
N GLN A 57 -10.56 17.18 -5.71
CA GLN A 57 -9.91 15.87 -5.90
C GLN A 57 -9.21 15.37 -4.63
N LEU A 58 -8.58 16.25 -3.84
CA LEU A 58 -8.04 15.89 -2.53
C LEU A 58 -9.13 15.40 -1.57
N THR A 59 -10.31 16.03 -1.60
CA THR A 59 -11.45 15.62 -0.79
C THR A 59 -12.05 14.29 -1.26
N ALA A 60 -12.00 14.00 -2.56
CA ALA A 60 -12.40 12.70 -3.10
C ALA A 60 -11.42 11.59 -2.68
N LEU A 61 -10.12 11.90 -2.66
CA LEU A 61 -9.07 10.97 -2.25
C LEU A 61 -9.23 10.52 -0.79
N SER A 62 -9.57 11.44 0.12
CA SER A 62 -9.73 11.13 1.55
C SER A 62 -10.92 10.22 1.87
N ARG A 63 -11.82 10.00 0.90
CA ARG A 63 -13.03 9.17 1.04
C ARG A 63 -12.87 7.75 0.44
N ALA A 64 -11.72 7.43 -0.17
CA ALA A 64 -11.41 6.14 -0.78
C ALA A 64 -10.94 5.07 0.24
#